data_AF-A0A2R6XXT5-F1
#
_entry.id   AF-A0A2R6XXT5-F1
#
_cell.length_a   1.000
_cell.length_b   1.000
_cell.length_c   1.000
_cell.angle_alpha   90.00
_cell.angle_beta   90.00
_cell.angle_gamma   90.00
#
_symmetry.space_group_name_H-M   'P 1'
#
loop_
_entity.id
_entity.type
_entity.pdbx_description
1 polymer ?
#
loop_
_entity_poly.entity_id
_entity_poly.type
_entity_poly.pdbx_seq_one_letter_code
_entity_poly.pdbx_strand_id
1 'polypeptide(L)'
;MLPQNEQEAQALYLRLQEVEATLTRIEQDIQTTQKKSAQTRAEIARVQEERQALKKDVLPILRSRYTVRPLNVWLKLLFLSDWQTRLYTEDMFQYILKRHQHKITIFLEKEKQMQALLQEELSELDKLSTLRATKDSERSKLKTVIEAWEAHLATQKDPAAYEQAMERFYRDWQTHAEPALNILLNRLNAAYIDMPGTFQDKVKINLNGAQFTLSDQELTEYLRAYDPIFQGVDVAFIDHAIQITIDLDPVLAETRAPLQNDSQKAGSPQIVSLHGHYERAEGKLGFIIDEMLYGDLLLPPEVVRKLEAQYQLGIDPSAIHPRLSISNFDMRDGLLTLWFTFQL
;
A
#
# COMPACT_ATOMS: atom_id res chain seq x y z
N MET A 1 -11.90 18.75 29.31
CA MET A 1 -12.90 19.39 28.44
C MET A 1 -12.37 20.73 27.98
N LEU A 2 -11.75 20.73 26.81
CA LEU A 2 -11.42 21.97 26.07
C LEU A 2 -12.73 22.56 25.52
N PRO A 3 -12.85 23.89 25.36
CA PRO A 3 -14.00 24.48 24.69
C PRO A 3 -14.09 23.97 23.25
N GLN A 4 -15.31 23.69 22.76
CA GLN A 4 -15.58 23.12 21.44
C GLN A 4 -14.86 23.87 20.30
N ASN A 5 -14.77 25.21 20.40
CA ASN A 5 -14.05 26.05 19.44
C ASN A 5 -12.55 25.78 19.36
N GLU A 6 -11.91 25.32 20.45
CA GLU A 6 -10.47 25.00 20.48
C GLU A 6 -10.18 23.64 19.86
N GLN A 7 -11.09 22.66 20.02
CA GLN A 7 -10.98 21.35 19.38
C GLN A 7 -11.14 21.46 17.86
N GLU A 8 -12.12 22.22 17.40
CA GLU A 8 -12.33 22.49 15.97
C GLU A 8 -11.10 23.17 15.34
N ALA A 9 -10.46 24.08 16.07
CA ALA A 9 -9.24 24.75 15.62
C ALA A 9 -8.03 23.82 15.57
N GLN A 10 -7.84 22.96 16.58
CA GLN A 10 -6.79 21.94 16.58
C GLN A 10 -6.95 20.95 15.42
N ALA A 11 -8.17 20.49 15.17
CA ALA A 11 -8.48 19.63 14.02
C ALA A 11 -8.22 20.35 12.69
N LEU A 12 -8.64 21.61 12.56
CA LEU A 12 -8.40 22.41 11.36
C LEU A 12 -6.90 22.63 11.11
N TYR A 13 -6.12 22.88 12.15
CA TYR A 13 -4.67 23.04 12.05
C TYR A 13 -3.97 21.73 11.67
N LEU A 14 -4.37 20.58 12.24
CA LEU A 14 -3.86 19.27 11.83
C LEU A 14 -4.15 19.01 10.34
N ARG A 15 -5.36 19.34 9.90
CA ARG A 15 -5.75 19.20 8.50
C ARG A 15 -4.89 20.05 7.57
N LEU A 16 -4.61 21.30 7.95
CA LEU A 16 -3.74 22.20 7.19
C LEU A 16 -2.36 21.57 6.99
N GLN A 17 -1.73 21.15 8.08
CA GLN A 17 -0.39 20.57 8.06
C GLN A 17 -0.34 19.26 7.26
N GLU A 18 -1.36 18.40 7.37
CA GLU A 18 -1.40 17.13 6.64
C GLU A 18 -1.60 17.31 5.13
N VAL A 19 -2.43 18.28 4.70
CA VAL A 19 -2.59 18.60 3.28
C VAL A 19 -1.29 19.17 2.70
N GLU A 20 -0.58 20.03 3.43
CA GLU A 20 0.73 20.57 3.02
C GLU A 20 1.80 19.47 2.91
N ALA A 21 1.86 18.57 3.89
CA ALA A 21 2.76 17.42 3.87
C ALA A 21 2.46 16.50 2.67
N THR A 22 1.17 16.22 2.43
CA THR A 22 0.71 15.41 1.28
C THR A 22 1.11 16.05 -0.04
N LEU A 23 0.93 17.36 -0.22
CA LEU A 23 1.37 18.08 -1.42
C LEU A 23 2.88 18.00 -1.64
N THR A 24 3.65 18.13 -0.57
CA THR A 24 5.12 18.01 -0.62
C THR A 24 5.53 16.61 -1.08
N ARG A 25 4.89 15.57 -0.55
CA ARG A 25 5.12 14.17 -0.96
C ARG A 25 4.75 13.93 -2.42
N ILE A 26 3.58 14.41 -2.86
CA ILE A 26 3.16 14.29 -4.26
C ILE A 26 4.17 14.98 -5.20
N GLU A 27 4.71 16.13 -4.81
CA GLU A 27 5.74 16.81 -5.60
C GLU A 27 7.03 15.97 -5.72
N GLN A 28 7.48 15.36 -4.63
CA GLN A 28 8.62 14.44 -4.64
C GLN A 28 8.36 13.21 -5.51
N ASP A 29 7.15 12.65 -5.47
CA ASP A 29 6.75 11.52 -6.30
C ASP A 29 6.71 11.88 -7.78
N ILE A 30 6.25 13.10 -8.13
CA ILE A 30 6.30 13.63 -9.50
C ILE A 30 7.74 13.74 -9.97
N GLN A 31 8.64 14.34 -9.18
CA GLN A 31 10.05 14.51 -9.55
C GLN A 31 10.74 13.15 -9.73
N THR A 32 10.50 12.22 -8.82
CA THR A 32 11.05 10.86 -8.89
C THR A 32 10.56 10.12 -10.12
N THR A 33 9.25 10.20 -10.42
CA THR A 33 8.66 9.54 -11.59
C THR A 33 9.14 10.19 -12.90
N GLN A 34 9.31 11.51 -12.94
CA GLN A 34 9.89 12.20 -14.10
C GLN A 34 11.34 11.77 -14.36
N LYS A 35 12.14 11.63 -13.30
CA LYS A 35 13.52 11.14 -13.43
C LYS A 35 13.54 9.71 -13.97
N LYS A 36 12.64 8.84 -13.48
CA LYS A 36 12.49 7.47 -13.95
C LYS A 36 12.12 7.44 -15.44
N SER A 37 11.12 8.20 -15.86
CA SER A 37 10.74 8.31 -17.28
C SER A 37 11.87 8.84 -18.16
N ALA A 38 12.65 9.83 -17.69
CA ALA A 38 13.82 10.28 -18.44
C ALA A 38 14.87 9.18 -18.62
N GLN A 39 15.10 8.34 -17.59
CA GLN A 39 15.99 7.18 -17.66
C GLN A 39 15.44 6.10 -18.59
N THR A 40 14.15 5.76 -18.49
CA THR A 40 13.45 4.81 -19.36
C THR A 40 13.56 5.24 -20.82
N ARG A 41 13.34 6.53 -21.14
CA ARG A 41 13.50 7.07 -22.50
C ARG A 41 14.93 6.98 -23.02
N ALA A 42 15.92 7.24 -22.19
CA ALA A 42 17.33 7.09 -22.57
C ALA A 42 17.66 5.63 -22.89
N GLU A 43 17.13 4.69 -22.11
CA GLU A 43 17.29 3.26 -22.35
C GLU A 43 16.56 2.80 -23.62
N ILE A 44 15.34 3.29 -23.86
CA ILE A 44 14.59 3.07 -25.11
C ILE A 44 15.42 3.51 -26.32
N ALA A 45 16.04 4.70 -26.27
CA ALA A 45 16.89 5.20 -27.35
C ALA A 45 18.10 4.28 -27.59
N ARG A 46 18.77 3.85 -26.51
CA ARG A 46 19.91 2.91 -26.58
C ARG A 46 19.51 1.56 -27.20
N VAL A 47 18.45 0.94 -26.70
CA VAL A 47 17.95 -0.35 -27.20
C VAL A 47 17.48 -0.22 -28.65
N GLN A 48 16.91 0.93 -29.03
CA GLN A 48 16.51 1.20 -30.40
C GLN A 48 17.72 1.25 -31.35
N GLU A 49 18.83 1.89 -30.96
CA GLU A 49 20.07 1.91 -31.75
C GLU A 49 20.68 0.52 -31.89
N GLU A 50 20.80 -0.23 -30.79
CA GLU A 50 21.29 -1.63 -30.81
C GLU A 50 20.44 -2.51 -31.72
N ARG A 51 19.11 -2.37 -31.64
CA ARG A 51 18.16 -3.10 -32.48
C ARG A 51 18.32 -2.74 -33.96
N GLN A 52 18.56 -1.46 -34.29
CA GLN A 52 18.80 -1.05 -35.67
C GLN A 52 20.10 -1.66 -36.22
N ALA A 53 21.16 -1.73 -35.42
CA ALA A 53 22.40 -2.41 -35.80
C ALA A 53 22.17 -3.92 -36.03
N LEU A 54 21.52 -4.60 -35.08
CA LEU A 54 21.17 -6.02 -35.20
C LEU A 54 20.25 -6.31 -36.39
N LYS A 55 19.30 -5.42 -36.69
CA LYS A 55 18.38 -5.57 -37.83
C LYS A 55 19.14 -5.62 -39.16
N LYS A 56 20.20 -4.81 -39.32
CA LYS A 56 21.05 -4.82 -40.52
C LYS A 56 21.74 -6.17 -40.71
N ASP A 57 22.12 -6.82 -39.62
CA ASP A 57 22.77 -8.14 -39.62
C ASP A 57 21.80 -9.31 -39.82
N VAL A 58 20.58 -9.20 -39.26
CA VAL A 58 19.58 -10.28 -39.27
C VAL A 58 18.76 -10.30 -40.57
N LEU A 59 18.51 -9.14 -41.18
CA LEU A 59 17.68 -9.05 -42.40
C LEU A 59 18.24 -9.86 -43.59
N PRO A 60 19.56 -9.88 -43.87
CA PRO A 60 20.13 -10.76 -44.90
C PRO A 60 20.00 -12.25 -44.57
N ILE A 61 20.13 -12.62 -43.29
CA ILE A 61 19.97 -14.01 -42.83
C ILE A 61 18.53 -14.48 -43.08
N LEU A 62 17.55 -13.68 -42.70
CA LEU A 62 16.14 -13.97 -42.96
C LEU A 62 15.85 -14.02 -44.46
N ARG A 63 16.29 -13.02 -45.23
CA ARG A 63 16.10 -13.00 -46.69
C ARG A 63 16.69 -14.24 -47.36
N SER A 64 17.96 -14.57 -47.08
CA SER A 64 18.60 -15.75 -47.69
C SER A 64 17.84 -17.05 -47.38
N ARG A 65 17.25 -17.18 -46.18
CA ARG A 65 16.45 -18.35 -45.80
C ARG A 65 15.07 -18.42 -46.47
N TYR A 66 14.45 -17.27 -46.80
CA TYR A 66 13.14 -17.20 -47.45
C TYR A 66 13.18 -17.02 -48.98
N THR A 67 14.27 -16.49 -49.55
CA THR A 67 14.41 -16.25 -51.00
C THR A 67 15.32 -17.26 -51.72
N VAL A 68 16.26 -17.92 -51.03
CA VAL A 68 17.10 -18.97 -51.63
C VAL A 68 16.55 -20.34 -51.23
N ARG A 69 16.14 -21.15 -52.21
CA ARG A 69 15.61 -22.51 -52.00
C ARG A 69 16.60 -23.33 -51.13
N PRO A 70 16.21 -23.78 -49.91
CA PRO A 70 17.10 -24.49 -48.99
C PRO A 70 17.62 -25.84 -49.52
N LEU A 71 16.99 -26.38 -50.57
CA LEU A 71 17.40 -27.62 -51.22
C LEU A 71 18.84 -27.58 -51.75
N ASN A 72 19.35 -26.42 -52.16
CA ASN A 72 20.57 -26.35 -52.99
C ASN A 72 21.89 -26.54 -52.20
N VAL A 73 21.87 -26.43 -50.87
CA VAL A 73 23.07 -26.58 -50.03
C VAL A 73 23.26 -28.04 -49.60
N TRP A 74 22.19 -28.69 -49.13
CA TRP A 74 22.20 -30.12 -48.80
C TRP A 74 22.44 -30.98 -50.04
N LEU A 75 21.90 -30.60 -51.20
CA LEU A 75 22.22 -31.26 -52.47
C LEU A 75 23.72 -31.15 -52.81
N LYS A 76 24.35 -29.99 -52.60
CA LYS A 76 25.80 -29.83 -52.83
C LYS A 76 26.66 -30.71 -51.91
N LEU A 77 26.27 -30.89 -50.65
CA LEU A 77 26.94 -31.80 -49.71
C LEU A 77 26.90 -33.26 -50.17
N LEU A 78 25.79 -33.70 -50.78
CA LEU A 78 25.63 -35.05 -51.32
C LEU A 78 26.53 -35.34 -52.54
N PHE A 79 26.88 -34.30 -53.32
CA PHE A 79 27.74 -34.40 -54.51
C PHE A 79 29.23 -34.14 -54.24
N LEU A 80 29.64 -33.86 -53.01
CA LEU A 80 31.06 -33.79 -52.64
C LEU A 80 31.67 -35.20 -52.64
N SER A 81 32.72 -35.41 -53.43
CA SER A 81 33.37 -36.71 -53.63
C SER A 81 34.36 -37.10 -52.53
N ASP A 82 34.80 -36.15 -51.70
CA ASP A 82 35.73 -36.38 -50.59
C ASP A 82 35.00 -36.33 -49.24
N TRP A 83 35.16 -37.39 -48.44
CA TRP A 83 34.52 -37.54 -47.15
C TRP A 83 35.09 -36.59 -46.09
N GLN A 84 36.38 -36.23 -46.18
CA GLN A 84 37.00 -35.25 -45.27
C GLN A 84 36.42 -33.86 -45.54
N THR A 85 36.41 -33.43 -46.80
CA THR A 85 35.79 -32.18 -47.23
C THR A 85 34.32 -32.11 -46.81
N ARG A 86 33.57 -33.22 -46.85
CA ARG A 86 32.18 -33.29 -46.41
C ARG A 86 32.03 -33.02 -44.90
N LEU A 87 32.86 -33.62 -44.04
CA LEU A 87 32.87 -33.39 -42.59
C LEU A 87 33.18 -31.93 -42.24
N TYR A 88 34.25 -31.36 -42.82
CA TYR A 88 34.60 -29.95 -42.61
C TYR A 88 33.49 -28.99 -43.05
N THR A 89 32.81 -29.32 -44.15
CA THR A 89 31.71 -28.51 -44.67
C THR A 89 30.49 -28.58 -43.75
N GLU A 90 30.15 -29.75 -43.21
CA GLU A 90 29.08 -29.91 -42.21
C GLU A 90 29.37 -29.10 -40.94
N ASP A 91 30.58 -29.19 -40.38
CA ASP A 91 30.98 -28.43 -39.19
C ASP A 91 30.87 -26.92 -39.43
N MET A 92 31.29 -26.45 -40.60
CA MET A 92 31.15 -25.05 -40.99
C MET A 92 29.68 -24.62 -41.11
N PHE A 93 28.81 -25.47 -41.65
CA PHE A 93 27.38 -25.18 -41.73
C PHE A 93 26.72 -25.13 -40.35
N GLN A 94 27.03 -26.09 -39.48
CA GLN A 94 26.54 -26.10 -38.10
C GLN A 94 26.98 -24.83 -37.37
N TYR A 95 28.24 -24.40 -37.54
CA TYR A 95 28.74 -23.15 -36.98
C TYR A 95 27.96 -21.92 -37.49
N ILE A 96 27.76 -21.81 -38.80
CA ILE A 96 27.00 -20.70 -39.41
C ILE A 96 25.55 -20.68 -38.90
N LEU A 97 24.88 -21.84 -38.86
CA LEU A 97 23.51 -21.96 -38.38
C LEU A 97 23.38 -21.58 -36.91
N LYS A 98 24.28 -22.06 -36.04
CA LYS A 98 24.32 -21.67 -34.63
C LYS A 98 24.52 -20.17 -34.47
N ARG A 99 25.45 -19.58 -35.24
CA ARG A 99 25.69 -18.12 -35.23
C ARG A 99 24.47 -17.32 -35.70
N HIS A 100 23.77 -17.79 -36.73
CA HIS A 100 22.54 -17.17 -37.23
C HIS A 100 21.38 -17.26 -36.25
N GLN A 101 21.16 -18.44 -35.67
CA GLN A 101 20.16 -18.64 -34.62
C GLN A 101 20.45 -17.70 -33.45
N HIS A 102 21.69 -17.64 -32.98
CA HIS A 102 22.10 -16.75 -31.90
C HIS A 102 21.80 -15.27 -32.20
N LYS A 103 22.13 -14.78 -33.40
CA LYS A 103 21.83 -13.39 -33.80
C LYS A 103 20.32 -13.10 -33.85
N ILE A 104 19.52 -14.03 -34.36
CA ILE A 104 18.05 -13.90 -34.38
C ILE A 104 17.50 -13.89 -32.96
N THR A 105 17.98 -14.78 -32.09
CA THR A 105 17.57 -14.84 -30.68
C THR A 105 17.85 -13.52 -29.97
N ILE A 106 19.07 -12.98 -30.10
CA ILE A 106 19.42 -11.67 -29.51
C ILE A 106 18.51 -10.56 -30.04
N PHE A 107 18.23 -10.55 -31.36
CA PHE A 107 17.34 -9.55 -31.94
C PHE A 107 15.91 -9.63 -31.36
N LEU A 108 15.35 -10.84 -31.24
CA LEU A 108 14.03 -11.06 -30.64
C LEU A 108 13.99 -10.69 -29.16
N GLU A 109 15.06 -10.98 -28.42
CA GLU A 109 15.20 -10.59 -27.02
C GLU A 109 15.23 -9.06 -26.88
N LYS A 110 15.96 -8.36 -27.74
CA LYS A 110 15.98 -6.89 -27.79
C LYS A 110 14.63 -6.29 -28.18
N GLU A 111 13.86 -6.95 -29.05
CA GLU A 111 12.51 -6.53 -29.40
C GLU A 111 11.55 -6.70 -28.21
N LYS A 112 11.63 -7.81 -27.47
CA LYS A 112 10.88 -8.01 -26.23
C LYS A 112 11.27 -6.98 -25.17
N GLN A 113 12.58 -6.71 -25.01
CA GLN A 113 13.08 -5.67 -24.10
C GLN A 113 12.50 -4.30 -24.45
N MET A 114 12.51 -3.92 -25.74
CA MET A 114 11.94 -2.66 -26.21
C MET A 114 10.44 -2.55 -25.90
N GLN A 115 9.67 -3.62 -26.13
CA GLN A 115 8.25 -3.63 -25.81
C GLN A 115 8.00 -3.45 -24.31
N ALA A 116 8.77 -4.12 -23.46
CA ALA A 116 8.67 -3.95 -22.01
C ALA A 116 8.98 -2.50 -21.57
N LEU A 117 10.04 -1.89 -22.11
CA LEU A 117 10.39 -0.49 -21.81
C LEU A 117 9.31 0.50 -22.28
N LEU A 118 8.69 0.27 -23.43
CA LEU A 118 7.58 1.11 -23.91
C LEU A 118 6.35 1.00 -23.02
N GLN A 119 6.03 -0.20 -22.52
CA GLN A 119 4.94 -0.39 -21.56
C GLN A 119 5.25 0.27 -20.22
N GLU A 120 6.49 0.18 -19.75
CA GLU A 120 6.95 0.87 -18.54
C GLU A 120 6.81 2.39 -18.69
N GLU A 121 7.28 2.99 -19.79
CA GLU A 121 7.12 4.42 -20.06
C GLU A 121 5.64 4.84 -20.11
N LEU A 122 4.76 4.05 -20.72
CA LEU A 122 3.32 4.32 -20.73
C LEU A 122 2.74 4.34 -19.31
N SER A 123 3.11 3.35 -18.48
CA SER A 123 2.67 3.29 -17.07
C SER A 123 3.19 4.47 -16.24
N GLU A 124 4.41 4.94 -16.52
CA GLU A 124 5.01 6.10 -15.85
C GLU A 124 4.32 7.40 -16.25
N LEU A 125 3.93 7.55 -17.52
CA LEU A 125 3.15 8.69 -18.00
C LEU A 125 1.75 8.73 -17.40
N ASP A 126 1.09 7.58 -17.32
CA ASP A 126 -0.21 7.46 -16.67
C ASP A 126 -0.12 7.85 -15.18
N LYS A 127 0.87 7.31 -14.46
CA LYS A 127 1.17 7.68 -13.08
C LYS A 127 1.45 9.18 -12.92
N LEU A 128 2.18 9.80 -13.84
CA LEU A 128 2.42 11.26 -13.80
C LEU A 128 1.14 12.06 -13.99
N SER A 129 0.23 11.59 -14.86
CA SER A 129 -1.04 12.26 -15.10
C SER A 129 -1.95 12.19 -13.86
N THR A 130 -2.02 11.03 -13.21
CA THR A 130 -2.81 10.84 -11.99
C THR A 130 -2.23 11.64 -10.82
N LEU A 131 -0.92 11.62 -10.61
CA LEU A 131 -0.26 12.43 -9.59
C LEU A 131 -0.53 13.93 -9.77
N ARG A 132 -0.52 14.44 -11.01
CA ARG A 132 -0.84 15.84 -11.30
C ARG A 132 -2.30 16.17 -10.99
N ALA A 133 -3.24 15.31 -11.39
CA ALA A 133 -4.65 15.50 -11.08
C ALA A 133 -4.91 15.50 -9.56
N THR A 134 -4.29 14.57 -8.84
CA THR A 134 -4.36 14.53 -7.36
C THR A 134 -3.78 15.80 -6.75
N LYS A 135 -2.62 16.27 -7.23
CA LYS A 135 -2.01 17.53 -6.75
C LYS A 135 -2.96 18.73 -6.89
N ASP A 136 -3.65 18.85 -8.02
CA ASP A 136 -4.56 19.96 -8.27
C ASP A 136 -5.81 19.90 -7.37
N SER A 137 -6.31 18.69 -7.10
CA SER A 137 -7.36 18.45 -6.11
C SER A 137 -6.91 18.87 -4.71
N GLU A 138 -5.73 18.42 -4.26
CA GLU A 138 -5.21 18.75 -2.93
C GLU A 138 -4.92 20.25 -2.77
N ARG A 139 -4.46 20.94 -3.82
CA ARG A 139 -4.31 22.41 -3.82
C ARG A 139 -5.63 23.14 -3.60
N SER A 140 -6.71 22.63 -4.20
CA SER A 140 -8.05 23.23 -4.05
C SER A 140 -8.57 23.04 -2.62
N LYS A 141 -8.30 21.88 -2.00
CA LYS A 141 -8.59 21.63 -0.59
C LYS A 141 -7.76 22.55 0.31
N LEU A 142 -6.45 22.66 0.08
CA LEU A 142 -5.55 23.51 0.85
C LEU A 142 -6.06 24.95 0.90
N LYS A 143 -6.45 25.51 -0.24
CA LYS A 143 -7.01 26.87 -0.30
C LYS A 143 -8.23 27.03 0.61
N THR A 144 -9.15 26.07 0.57
CA THR A 144 -10.36 26.09 1.41
C THR A 144 -10.01 26.00 2.90
N VAL A 145 -9.01 25.18 3.25
CA VAL A 145 -8.54 25.02 4.63
C VAL A 145 -7.84 26.29 5.13
N ILE A 146 -7.02 26.92 4.30
CA ILE A 146 -6.38 28.22 4.60
C ILE A 146 -7.43 29.29 4.84
N GLU A 147 -8.42 29.42 3.95
CA GLU A 147 -9.51 30.40 4.11
C GLU A 147 -10.29 30.18 5.42
N ALA A 148 -10.58 28.93 5.77
CA ALA A 148 -11.23 28.59 7.04
C ALA A 148 -10.34 28.90 8.25
N TRP A 149 -9.04 28.65 8.16
CA TRP A 149 -8.07 28.92 9.21
C TRP A 149 -7.89 30.43 9.44
N GLU A 150 -7.75 31.22 8.37
CA GLU A 150 -7.67 32.68 8.43
C GLU A 150 -8.96 33.29 9.01
N ALA A 151 -10.13 32.79 8.60
CA ALA A 151 -11.40 33.21 9.17
C ALA A 151 -11.48 32.90 10.67
N HIS A 152 -10.97 31.74 11.10
CA HIS A 152 -10.90 31.38 12.51
C HIS A 152 -9.95 32.32 13.28
N LEU A 153 -8.74 32.57 12.76
CA LEU A 153 -7.77 33.49 13.36
C LEU A 153 -8.31 34.91 13.50
N ALA A 154 -9.09 35.40 12.53
CA ALA A 154 -9.70 36.72 12.57
C ALA A 154 -10.70 36.91 13.74
N THR A 155 -11.24 35.82 14.29
CA THR A 155 -12.13 35.86 15.46
C THR A 155 -11.38 35.89 16.79
N GLN A 156 -10.07 35.62 16.78
CA GLN A 156 -9.24 35.55 17.97
C GLN A 156 -8.75 36.93 18.42
N LYS A 157 -8.70 37.15 19.74
CA LYS A 157 -8.23 38.42 20.32
C LYS A 157 -6.73 38.66 20.14
N ASP A 158 -5.95 37.59 20.10
CA ASP A 158 -4.51 37.61 19.85
C ASP A 158 -4.15 36.48 18.87
N PRO A 159 -4.22 36.75 17.55
CA PRO A 159 -3.97 35.75 16.53
C PRO A 159 -2.55 35.16 16.59
N ALA A 160 -1.55 35.98 16.93
CA ALA A 160 -0.15 35.57 16.93
C ALA A 160 0.16 34.61 18.10
N ALA A 161 -0.35 34.90 19.30
CA ALA A 161 -0.21 33.99 20.43
C ALA A 161 -0.93 32.65 20.18
N TYR A 162 -2.08 32.70 19.48
CA TYR A 162 -2.86 31.52 19.15
C TYR A 162 -2.16 30.61 18.13
N GLU A 163 -1.57 31.20 17.08
CA GLU A 163 -0.78 30.47 16.10
C GLU A 163 0.41 29.73 16.75
N GLN A 164 1.15 30.42 17.64
CA GLN A 164 2.23 29.78 18.41
C GLN A 164 1.74 28.66 19.34
N ALA A 165 0.50 28.73 19.83
CA ALA A 165 -0.08 27.64 20.61
C ALA A 165 -0.37 26.43 19.72
N MET A 166 -0.94 26.63 18.52
CA MET A 166 -1.18 25.55 17.56
C MET A 166 0.10 24.91 17.03
N GLU A 167 1.16 25.69 16.79
CA GLU A 167 2.47 25.11 16.43
C GLU A 167 3.06 24.23 17.52
N ARG A 168 2.85 24.60 18.79
CA ARG A 168 3.29 23.79 19.94
C ARG A 168 2.48 22.51 20.05
N PHE A 169 1.16 22.63 19.89
CA PHE A 169 0.26 21.48 19.82
C PHE A 169 0.67 20.52 18.69
N TYR A 170 0.92 21.03 17.48
CA TYR A 170 1.32 20.19 16.35
C TYR A 170 2.67 19.50 16.56
N ARG A 171 3.64 20.19 17.17
CA ARG A 171 4.92 19.58 17.55
C ARG A 171 4.74 18.46 18.57
N ASP A 172 3.88 18.65 19.56
CA ASP A 172 3.55 17.60 20.53
C ASP A 172 2.84 16.42 19.86
N TRP A 173 1.91 16.71 18.95
CA TRP A 173 1.23 15.72 18.13
C TRP A 173 2.22 14.85 17.34
N GLN A 174 3.14 15.47 16.60
CA GLN A 174 4.14 14.76 15.81
C GLN A 174 5.13 13.95 16.65
N THR A 175 5.49 14.47 17.83
CA THR A 175 6.53 13.85 18.67
C THR A 175 5.99 12.72 19.54
N HIS A 176 4.74 12.82 19.97
CA HIS A 176 4.16 11.90 20.96
C HIS A 176 2.88 11.22 20.47
N ALA A 177 1.88 11.99 20.04
CA ALA A 177 0.56 11.45 19.71
C ALA A 177 0.56 10.54 18.48
N GLU A 178 1.09 11.01 17.36
CA GLU A 178 1.15 10.24 16.11
C GLU A 178 2.01 8.98 16.25
N PRO A 179 3.21 9.02 16.86
CA PRO A 179 3.98 7.80 17.15
C PRO A 179 3.24 6.80 18.05
N ALA A 180 2.55 7.26 19.09
CA ALA A 180 1.78 6.38 19.97
C ALA A 180 0.61 5.71 19.22
N LEU A 181 -0.11 6.46 18.38
CA LEU A 181 -1.16 5.92 17.52
C LEU A 181 -0.60 4.89 16.53
N ASN A 182 0.56 5.15 15.94
CA ASN A 182 1.23 4.20 15.04
C ASN A 182 1.62 2.90 15.77
N ILE A 183 2.15 2.98 16.99
CA ILE A 183 2.46 1.78 17.80
C ILE A 183 1.17 1.00 18.08
N LEU A 184 0.12 1.69 18.52
CA LEU A 184 -1.17 1.08 18.84
C LEU A 184 -1.78 0.38 17.61
N LEU A 185 -1.89 1.07 16.48
CA LEU A 185 -2.46 0.51 15.26
C LEU A 185 -1.59 -0.62 14.69
N ASN A 186 -0.27 -0.54 14.81
CA ASN A 186 0.62 -1.62 14.41
C ASN A 186 0.40 -2.89 15.26
N ARG A 187 0.25 -2.73 16.57
CA ARG A 187 -0.02 -3.85 17.49
C ARG A 187 -1.41 -4.43 17.26
N LEU A 188 -2.39 -3.58 16.99
CA LEU A 188 -3.75 -3.99 16.66
C LEU A 188 -3.75 -4.77 15.35
N ASN A 189 -3.03 -4.31 14.33
CA ASN A 189 -2.85 -5.02 13.06
C ASN A 189 -2.22 -6.40 13.26
N ALA A 190 -1.17 -6.50 14.07
CA ALA A 190 -0.55 -7.78 14.40
C ALA A 190 -1.53 -8.74 15.10
N ALA A 191 -2.32 -8.23 16.05
CA ALA A 191 -3.38 -9.02 16.69
C ALA A 191 -4.41 -9.52 15.68
N TYR A 192 -4.87 -8.68 14.76
CA TYR A 192 -5.82 -9.09 13.72
C TYR A 192 -5.26 -10.16 12.77
N ILE A 193 -3.97 -10.10 12.43
CA ILE A 193 -3.29 -11.11 11.60
C ILE A 193 -3.22 -12.46 12.31
N ASP A 194 -2.93 -12.47 13.62
CA ASP A 194 -2.78 -13.70 14.41
C ASP A 194 -4.12 -14.28 14.90
N MET A 195 -5.15 -13.44 15.01
CA MET A 195 -6.47 -13.78 15.54
C MET A 195 -7.10 -15.05 14.95
N PRO A 196 -7.08 -15.29 13.62
CA PRO A 196 -7.68 -16.47 13.03
C PRO A 196 -7.10 -17.79 13.58
N GLY A 197 -5.80 -17.79 13.92
CA GLY A 197 -5.15 -18.96 14.52
C GLY A 197 -5.61 -19.24 15.95
N THR A 198 -5.90 -18.20 16.74
CA THR A 198 -6.36 -18.34 18.13
C THR A 198 -7.76 -18.92 18.22
N PHE A 199 -8.63 -18.62 17.26
CA PHE A 199 -10.01 -19.09 17.26
C PHE A 199 -10.30 -20.24 16.28
N GLN A 200 -9.26 -20.93 15.81
CA GLN A 200 -9.41 -22.03 14.85
C GLN A 200 -10.39 -23.11 15.33
N ASP A 201 -10.38 -23.42 16.62
CA ASP A 201 -11.25 -24.44 17.22
C ASP A 201 -12.74 -24.08 17.21
N LYS A 202 -13.09 -22.81 17.01
CA LYS A 202 -14.48 -22.34 16.91
C LYS A 202 -15.04 -22.45 15.49
N VAL A 203 -14.21 -22.78 14.51
CA VAL A 203 -14.63 -22.90 13.12
C VAL A 203 -15.47 -24.18 12.95
N LYS A 204 -16.78 -24.00 12.75
CA LYS A 204 -17.71 -25.11 12.50
C LYS A 204 -17.76 -25.42 11.01
N ILE A 205 -17.29 -26.59 10.61
CA ILE A 205 -17.31 -27.04 9.22
C ILE A 205 -18.60 -27.82 8.95
N ASN A 206 -19.39 -27.37 7.98
CA ASN A 206 -20.62 -28.00 7.51
C ASN A 206 -20.48 -28.38 6.02
N LEU A 207 -21.43 -29.17 5.50
CA LEU A 207 -21.46 -29.58 4.08
C LEU A 207 -21.47 -28.41 3.09
N ASN A 208 -21.96 -27.23 3.51
CA ASN A 208 -22.11 -26.04 2.67
C ASN A 208 -21.01 -24.98 2.88
N GLY A 209 -20.01 -25.23 3.72
CA GLY A 209 -18.96 -24.27 4.05
C GLY A 209 -18.55 -24.31 5.51
N ALA A 210 -17.79 -23.31 5.96
CA ALA A 210 -17.43 -23.15 7.37
C ALA A 210 -18.08 -21.89 7.97
N GLN A 211 -18.33 -21.90 9.28
CA GLN A 211 -18.86 -20.76 10.02
C GLN A 211 -17.98 -20.46 11.24
N PHE A 212 -17.75 -19.18 11.49
CA PHE A 212 -17.09 -18.67 12.69
C PHE A 212 -17.96 -17.60 13.33
N THR A 213 -18.13 -17.64 14.64
CA THR A 213 -18.84 -16.61 15.40
C THR A 213 -17.96 -16.16 16.55
N LEU A 214 -17.82 -14.84 16.71
CA LEU A 214 -17.01 -14.17 17.72
C LEU A 214 -17.87 -13.12 18.43
N SER A 215 -17.86 -13.10 19.76
CA SER A 215 -18.48 -12.00 20.50
C SER A 215 -17.51 -10.83 20.73
N ASP A 216 -18.06 -9.66 20.99
CA ASP A 216 -17.31 -8.47 21.39
C ASP A 216 -16.49 -8.69 22.68
N GLN A 217 -17.02 -9.42 23.65
CA GLN A 217 -16.32 -9.86 24.86
C GLN A 217 -15.12 -10.76 24.54
N GLU A 218 -15.30 -11.73 23.64
CA GLU A 218 -14.23 -12.64 23.25
C GLU A 218 -13.11 -11.92 22.50
N LEU A 219 -13.44 -10.95 21.64
CA LEU A 219 -12.44 -10.11 20.99
C LEU A 219 -11.72 -9.21 22.02
N THR A 220 -12.46 -8.64 22.96
CA THR A 220 -11.91 -7.81 24.05
C THR A 220 -10.93 -8.62 24.91
N GLU A 221 -11.30 -9.82 25.33
CA GLU A 221 -10.45 -10.72 26.12
C GLU A 221 -9.21 -11.16 25.33
N TYR A 222 -9.37 -11.45 24.04
CA TYR A 222 -8.26 -11.77 23.15
C TYR A 222 -7.25 -10.65 23.07
N LEU A 223 -7.70 -9.42 22.81
CA LEU A 223 -6.81 -8.25 22.70
C LEU A 223 -6.07 -8.01 24.03
N ARG A 224 -6.76 -8.08 25.17
CA ARG A 224 -6.15 -7.96 26.52
C ARG A 224 -5.08 -9.02 26.79
N ALA A 225 -5.28 -10.24 26.28
CA ALA A 225 -4.33 -11.33 26.42
C ALA A 225 -3.15 -11.25 25.43
N TYR A 226 -3.37 -10.64 24.26
CA TYR A 226 -2.36 -10.55 23.19
C TYR A 226 -1.21 -9.60 23.55
N ASP A 227 -1.51 -8.40 24.05
CA ASP A 227 -0.50 -7.40 24.39
C ASP A 227 -0.89 -6.59 25.64
N PRO A 228 0.04 -6.35 26.60
CA PRO A 228 -0.21 -5.52 27.78
C PRO A 228 -0.76 -4.12 27.51
N ILE A 229 -0.51 -3.54 26.33
CA ILE A 229 -1.08 -2.22 25.99
C ILE A 229 -2.61 -2.23 25.90
N PHE A 230 -3.21 -3.40 25.68
CA PHE A 230 -4.64 -3.56 25.51
C PHE A 230 -5.39 -3.87 26.81
N GLN A 231 -4.76 -3.81 27.99
CA GLN A 231 -5.43 -4.10 29.27
C GLN A 231 -6.70 -3.26 29.50
N GLY A 232 -6.70 -2.01 29.01
CA GLY A 232 -7.85 -1.10 29.05
C GLY A 232 -8.73 -1.10 27.80
N VAL A 233 -8.59 -2.06 26.88
CA VAL A 233 -9.42 -2.11 25.67
C VAL A 233 -10.85 -2.52 25.97
N ASP A 234 -11.80 -1.93 25.27
CA ASP A 234 -13.19 -2.33 25.21
C ASP A 234 -13.65 -2.33 23.75
N VAL A 235 -14.20 -3.46 23.30
CA VAL A 235 -14.75 -3.60 21.96
C VAL A 235 -16.25 -3.77 22.06
N ALA A 236 -16.99 -3.07 21.21
CA ALA A 236 -18.43 -3.23 21.06
C ALA A 236 -18.78 -3.45 19.59
N PHE A 237 -19.55 -4.51 19.31
CA PHE A 237 -20.17 -4.72 18.01
C PHE A 237 -21.58 -4.13 18.04
N ILE A 238 -21.74 -3.01 17.33
CA ILE A 238 -23.00 -2.28 17.14
C ILE A 238 -23.52 -2.67 15.75
N ASP A 239 -24.82 -2.62 15.48
CA ASP A 239 -25.37 -3.06 14.18
C ASP A 239 -24.58 -2.48 12.99
N HIS A 240 -23.89 -3.37 12.26
CA HIS A 240 -23.00 -3.06 11.13
C HIS A 240 -21.76 -2.17 11.42
N ALA A 241 -21.48 -1.83 12.68
CA ALA A 241 -20.36 -0.99 13.08
C ALA A 241 -19.59 -1.59 14.28
N ILE A 242 -18.30 -1.28 14.36
CA ILE A 242 -17.45 -1.66 15.47
C ILE A 242 -16.93 -0.40 16.15
N GLN A 243 -16.96 -0.42 17.48
CA GLN A 243 -16.34 0.60 18.30
C GLN A 243 -15.24 -0.05 19.14
N ILE A 244 -14.04 0.49 19.08
CA ILE A 244 -12.88 0.04 19.87
C ILE A 244 -12.40 1.22 20.70
N THR A 245 -12.46 1.10 22.02
CA THR A 245 -11.99 2.11 22.97
C THR A 245 -10.74 1.59 23.66
N ILE A 246 -9.64 2.34 23.62
CA ILE A 246 -8.34 1.92 24.19
C ILE A 246 -7.77 3.04 25.05
N ASP A 247 -7.27 2.68 26.23
CA ASP A 247 -6.44 3.57 27.05
C ASP A 247 -5.03 3.67 26.46
N LEU A 248 -4.63 4.87 26.05
CA LEU A 248 -3.32 5.13 25.43
C LEU A 248 -2.23 5.45 26.45
N ASP A 249 -2.55 5.65 27.73
CA ASP A 249 -1.57 6.00 28.76
C ASP A 249 -0.41 4.99 28.84
N PRO A 250 -0.61 3.66 28.75
CA PRO A 250 0.48 2.67 28.71
C PRO A 250 1.42 2.85 27.51
N VAL A 251 0.88 3.20 26.35
CA VAL A 251 1.66 3.41 25.11
C VAL A 251 2.43 4.73 25.18
N LEU A 252 1.80 5.77 25.72
CA LEU A 252 2.44 7.07 25.91
C LEU A 252 3.61 7.01 26.89
N ALA A 253 3.58 6.09 27.86
CA ALA A 253 4.71 5.84 28.75
C ALA A 253 5.94 5.26 28.02
N GLU A 254 5.75 4.55 26.91
CA GLU A 254 6.86 4.05 26.07
C GLU A 254 7.44 5.14 25.17
N THR A 255 6.59 6.05 24.68
CA THR A 255 7.01 7.13 23.75
C THR A 255 7.51 8.38 24.46
N ARG A 256 7.00 8.67 25.67
CA ARG A 256 7.50 9.77 26.50
C ARG A 256 8.68 9.26 27.30
N ALA A 257 9.89 9.75 27.01
CA ALA A 257 11.02 9.58 27.91
C ALA A 257 10.59 10.02 29.33
N PRO A 258 11.06 9.38 30.42
CA PRO A 258 10.67 9.75 31.77
C PRO A 258 11.09 11.21 32.01
N LEU A 259 10.13 12.13 31.91
CA LEU A 259 10.31 13.52 32.28
C LEU A 259 10.47 13.54 33.80
N GLN A 260 11.73 13.48 34.25
CA GLN A 260 12.08 13.92 35.59
C GLN A 260 11.64 15.38 35.68
N ASN A 261 10.69 15.66 36.57
CA ASN A 261 10.13 16.98 36.88
C ASN A 261 8.98 17.44 35.98
N ASP A 262 7.85 16.75 36.03
CA ASP A 262 6.57 17.46 36.07
C ASP A 262 5.56 16.70 36.94
N SER A 263 5.64 16.94 38.25
CA SER A 263 4.62 16.57 39.23
C SER A 263 3.38 17.48 39.11
N GLN A 264 2.97 17.84 37.88
CA GLN A 264 1.77 18.63 37.63
C GLN A 264 0.79 17.83 36.77
N LYS A 265 -0.15 17.23 37.52
CA LYS A 265 -1.41 16.60 37.09
C LYS A 265 -1.23 15.34 36.23
N ALA A 266 -1.65 14.21 36.82
CA ALA A 266 -2.29 13.16 36.06
C ALA A 266 -3.32 13.82 35.13
N GLY A 267 -2.96 13.94 33.86
CA GLY A 267 -3.89 14.36 32.82
C GLY A 267 -5.05 13.39 32.78
N SER A 268 -6.20 13.84 32.28
CA SER A 268 -7.30 12.93 31.95
C SER A 268 -6.76 11.78 31.10
N PRO A 269 -7.20 10.52 31.35
CA PRO A 269 -6.71 9.36 30.59
C PRO A 269 -6.87 9.63 29.11
N GLN A 270 -5.81 9.42 28.33
CA GLN A 270 -5.87 9.64 26.90
C GLN A 270 -6.51 8.43 26.23
N ILE A 271 -7.84 8.50 26.10
CA ILE A 271 -8.62 7.44 25.48
C ILE A 271 -8.61 7.64 23.97
N VAL A 272 -8.26 6.58 23.23
CA VAL A 272 -8.46 6.51 21.78
C VAL A 272 -9.74 5.73 21.51
N SER A 273 -10.65 6.31 20.74
CA SER A 273 -11.85 5.59 20.26
C SER A 273 -11.81 5.49 18.75
N LEU A 274 -11.88 4.27 18.24
CA LEU A 274 -12.01 3.96 16.82
C LEU A 274 -13.46 3.59 16.55
N HIS A 275 -14.07 4.25 15.58
CA HIS A 275 -15.38 3.88 15.05
C HIS A 275 -15.22 3.53 13.58
N GLY A 276 -15.84 2.43 13.17
CA GLY A 276 -15.75 2.00 11.78
C GLY A 276 -16.65 0.84 11.46
N HIS A 277 -16.43 0.23 10.29
CA HIS A 277 -17.20 -0.90 9.80
C HIS A 277 -16.30 -1.92 9.11
N TYR A 278 -16.82 -3.13 8.93
CA TYR A 278 -16.14 -4.14 8.13
C TYR A 278 -16.59 -4.07 6.67
N GLU A 279 -15.64 -4.16 5.76
CA GLU A 279 -15.87 -4.30 4.32
C GLU A 279 -15.21 -5.58 3.80
N ARG A 280 -15.91 -6.28 2.90
CA ARG A 280 -15.39 -7.50 2.30
C ARG A 280 -14.74 -7.20 0.95
N ALA A 281 -13.43 -7.43 0.85
CA ALA A 281 -12.67 -7.29 -0.38
C ALA A 281 -11.83 -8.55 -0.63
N GLU A 282 -11.87 -9.06 -1.87
CA GLU A 282 -11.03 -10.20 -2.32
C GLU A 282 -11.11 -11.45 -1.43
N GLY A 283 -12.25 -11.67 -0.76
CA GLY A 283 -12.45 -12.82 0.13
C GLY A 283 -11.87 -12.67 1.53
N LYS A 284 -11.40 -11.46 1.88
CA LYS A 284 -10.98 -11.04 3.22
C LYS A 284 -12.00 -10.06 3.79
N LEU A 285 -11.91 -9.81 5.10
CA LEU A 285 -12.72 -8.80 5.78
C LEU A 285 -11.81 -7.71 6.32
N GLY A 286 -11.80 -6.54 5.69
CA GLY A 286 -11.05 -5.37 6.14
C GLY A 286 -11.88 -4.54 7.10
N PHE A 287 -11.25 -4.04 8.17
CA PHE A 287 -11.81 -3.04 9.06
C PHE A 287 -11.44 -1.65 8.54
N ILE A 288 -12.47 -0.88 8.20
CA ILE A 288 -12.36 0.50 7.71
C ILE A 288 -12.63 1.44 8.88
N ILE A 289 -11.72 2.38 9.12
CA ILE A 289 -11.85 3.35 10.21
C ILE A 289 -12.58 4.57 9.68
N ASP A 290 -13.83 4.78 10.10
CA ASP A 290 -14.63 5.94 9.72
C ASP A 290 -14.23 7.17 10.53
N GLU A 291 -14.07 7.01 11.84
CA GLU A 291 -13.75 8.09 12.77
C GLU A 291 -12.75 7.65 13.84
N MET A 292 -11.88 8.56 14.24
CA MET A 292 -10.91 8.36 15.32
C MET A 292 -10.94 9.55 16.27
N LEU A 293 -11.18 9.26 17.55
CA LEU A 293 -11.08 10.23 18.64
C LEU A 293 -9.77 9.98 19.39
N TYR A 294 -9.02 11.04 19.65
CA TYR A 294 -7.83 11.06 20.50
C TYR A 294 -8.09 11.98 21.70
N GLY A 295 -8.38 11.38 22.85
CA GLY A 295 -8.98 12.11 23.97
C GLY A 295 -10.32 12.72 23.57
N ASP A 296 -10.45 14.04 23.69
CA ASP A 296 -11.63 14.78 23.24
C ASP A 296 -11.52 15.32 21.80
N LEU A 297 -10.42 15.01 21.08
CA LEU A 297 -10.15 15.54 19.74
C LEU A 297 -10.61 14.55 18.65
N LEU A 298 -11.58 14.94 17.83
CA LEU A 298 -11.92 14.22 16.60
C LEU A 298 -10.85 14.49 15.55
N LEU A 299 -10.17 13.44 15.10
CA LEU A 299 -9.12 13.59 14.10
C LEU A 299 -9.70 13.91 12.72
N PRO A 300 -9.03 14.79 11.95
CA PRO A 300 -9.43 15.04 10.58
C PRO A 300 -9.40 13.77 9.72
N PRO A 301 -10.33 13.60 8.77
CA PRO A 301 -10.38 12.42 7.90
C PRO A 301 -9.07 12.16 7.14
N GLU A 302 -8.32 13.22 6.79
CA GLU A 302 -7.02 13.10 6.13
C GLU A 302 -5.97 12.40 7.01
N VAL A 303 -5.98 12.68 8.32
CA VAL A 303 -5.10 12.03 9.30
C VAL A 303 -5.51 10.57 9.50
N VAL A 304 -6.81 10.31 9.62
CA VAL A 304 -7.34 8.93 9.77
C VAL A 304 -6.96 8.07 8.57
N ARG A 305 -7.20 8.55 7.35
CA ARG A 305 -6.84 7.82 6.12
C ARG A 305 -5.35 7.56 5.99
N LYS A 306 -4.50 8.51 6.41
CA LYS A 306 -3.04 8.32 6.43
C LYS A 306 -2.64 7.18 7.36
N LEU A 307 -3.25 7.11 8.53
CA LEU A 307 -2.99 6.03 9.50
C LEU A 307 -3.53 4.70 8.98
N GLU A 308 -4.77 4.66 8.51
CA GLU A 308 -5.41 3.48 7.93
C GLU A 308 -4.63 2.91 6.74
N ALA A 309 -4.14 3.75 5.83
CA ALA A 309 -3.35 3.30 4.68
C ALA A 309 -2.05 2.58 5.06
N GLN A 310 -1.57 2.74 6.28
CA GLN A 310 -0.38 2.05 6.80
C GLN A 310 -0.71 0.70 7.44
N TYR A 311 -1.96 0.50 7.90
CA TYR A 311 -2.36 -0.66 8.69
C TYR A 311 -3.62 -1.30 8.11
N GLN A 312 -3.46 -2.48 7.52
CA GLN A 312 -4.58 -3.26 6.97
C GLN A 312 -5.26 -4.08 8.06
N LEU A 313 -5.96 -3.39 8.96
CA LEU A 313 -6.74 -4.05 10.01
C LEU A 313 -7.79 -4.95 9.35
N GLY A 314 -7.84 -6.22 9.72
CA GLY A 314 -8.79 -7.13 9.10
C GLY A 314 -8.52 -8.61 9.34
N ILE A 315 -9.49 -9.43 8.96
CA ILE A 315 -9.46 -10.87 9.12
C ILE A 315 -9.14 -11.50 7.76
N ASP A 316 -8.00 -12.19 7.71
CA ASP A 316 -7.60 -13.00 6.56
C ASP A 316 -7.81 -14.49 6.85
N PRO A 317 -8.80 -15.16 6.24
CA PRO A 317 -9.06 -16.57 6.49
C PRO A 317 -7.96 -17.50 5.96
N SER A 318 -7.08 -17.02 5.06
CA SER A 318 -5.96 -17.80 4.53
C SER A 318 -4.96 -18.21 5.62
N ALA A 319 -4.92 -17.47 6.74
CA ALA A 319 -4.12 -17.82 7.92
C ALA A 319 -4.62 -19.12 8.58
N ILE A 320 -5.92 -19.43 8.49
CA ILE A 320 -6.48 -20.72 8.97
C ILE A 320 -6.23 -21.80 7.94
N HIS A 321 -6.58 -21.54 6.69
CA HIS A 321 -6.36 -22.46 5.58
C HIS A 321 -6.31 -21.71 4.24
N PRO A 322 -5.32 -21.95 3.37
CA PRO A 322 -5.10 -21.16 2.14
C PRO A 322 -6.27 -21.12 1.14
N ARG A 323 -7.20 -22.08 1.22
CA ARG A 323 -8.38 -22.16 0.36
C ARG A 323 -9.65 -21.57 0.97
N LEU A 324 -9.61 -21.10 2.21
CA LEU A 324 -10.78 -20.49 2.83
C LEU A 324 -10.91 -19.04 2.36
N SER A 325 -12.13 -18.64 2.06
CA SER A 325 -12.47 -17.28 1.66
C SER A 325 -13.78 -16.88 2.32
N ILE A 326 -13.90 -15.64 2.80
CA ILE A 326 -15.11 -15.12 3.41
C ILE A 326 -16.15 -14.91 2.30
N SER A 327 -17.27 -15.64 2.40
CA SER A 327 -18.39 -15.52 1.47
C SER A 327 -19.40 -14.49 1.94
N ASN A 328 -19.64 -14.41 3.25
CA ASN A 328 -20.56 -13.45 3.85
C ASN A 328 -20.15 -13.15 5.31
N PHE A 329 -20.65 -12.04 5.84
CA PHE A 329 -20.55 -11.72 7.26
C PHE A 329 -21.81 -11.00 7.74
N ASP A 330 -22.10 -11.11 9.02
CA ASP A 330 -23.16 -10.36 9.70
C ASP A 330 -22.65 -9.92 11.07
N MET A 331 -23.07 -8.74 11.50
CA MET A 331 -22.69 -8.16 12.79
C MET A 331 -23.91 -7.56 13.46
N ARG A 332 -24.39 -8.24 14.51
CA ARG A 332 -25.61 -7.90 15.26
C ARG A 332 -25.52 -8.42 16.69
N ASP A 333 -26.21 -7.75 17.60
CA ASP A 333 -26.37 -8.20 18.99
C ASP A 333 -25.04 -8.55 19.71
N GLY A 334 -23.98 -7.78 19.47
CA GLY A 334 -22.67 -8.04 20.09
C GLY A 334 -21.89 -9.22 19.47
N LEU A 335 -22.32 -9.74 18.31
CA LEU A 335 -21.73 -10.89 17.64
C LEU A 335 -21.30 -10.57 16.20
N LEU A 336 -20.09 -10.99 15.85
CA LEU A 336 -19.61 -11.07 14.47
C LEU A 336 -19.70 -12.52 14.00
N THR A 337 -20.49 -12.78 12.96
CA THR A 337 -20.59 -14.10 12.31
C THR A 337 -20.03 -14.04 10.91
N LEU A 338 -19.07 -14.93 10.61
CA LEU A 338 -18.45 -15.09 9.30
C LEU A 338 -18.85 -16.43 8.70
N TRP A 339 -19.16 -16.41 7.41
CA TRP A 339 -19.33 -17.62 6.60
C TRP A 339 -18.20 -17.72 5.58
N PHE A 340 -17.65 -18.92 5.43
CA PHE A 340 -16.55 -19.19 4.51
C PHE A 340 -16.95 -20.22 3.46
N THR A 341 -16.35 -20.06 2.28
CA THR A 341 -16.39 -21.02 1.18
C THR A 341 -14.98 -21.47 0.85
N PHE A 342 -14.84 -22.73 0.42
CA PHE A 342 -13.59 -23.23 -0.12
C PHE A 342 -13.44 -22.80 -1.57
N GLN A 343 -12.35 -22.10 -1.88
CA GLN A 343 -11.94 -21.86 -3.26
C GLN A 343 -11.35 -23.15 -3.84
N LEU A 344 -11.78 -23.48 -5.07
CA LEU A 344 -11.39 -24.69 -5.81
C LEU A 344 -9.98 -24.61 -6.37
#